data_AF-A0A4V3GPS6-F1
#
_entry.id   AF-A0A4V3GPS6-F1
#
_cell.length_a   1.000
_cell.length_b   1.000
_cell.length_c   1.000
_cell.angle_alpha   90.00
_cell.angle_beta   90.00
_cell.angle_gamma   90.00
#
_symmetry.space_group_name_H-M   'P 1'
#
loop_
_entity.id
_entity.type
_entity.pdbx_description
1 polymer ?
#
loop_
_entity_poly.entity_id
_entity_poly.type
_entity_poly.pdbx_seq_one_letter_code
_entity_poly.pdbx_strand_id
1 'polypeptide(L)'
;MKKTFILIVLLKTCQFFGQNDQKTTFQKNKYELALSYYKKADFAKAIDLFSLVAKIKPDNEIAEEAIKKVDTLRDVLRKNILDHAIGTWKKTGSHPVWATTSAGFDNQTDFDEFLEINENEILFFEIDRKTKQKKILKTENLVYNDQKNTVSLYSEIILSDGTIWNCSINEKSNVLHVINVAVKTEEGIEKINEDNLESYYVKI
;
A
#
# COMPACT_ATOMS: atom_id res chain seq x y z
N MET A 1 -55.72 9.92 5.34
CA MET A 1 -54.44 9.62 4.68
C MET A 1 -53.55 10.86 4.42
N LYS A 2 -54.09 12.05 4.08
CA LYS A 2 -53.28 13.28 3.87
C LYS A 2 -52.47 13.74 5.10
N LYS A 3 -53.01 13.63 6.31
CA LYS A 3 -52.32 14.05 7.56
C LYS A 3 -51.17 13.11 7.96
N THR A 4 -51.27 11.82 7.64
CA THR A 4 -50.22 10.82 7.90
C THR A 4 -49.02 11.01 6.97
N PHE A 5 -49.26 11.47 5.74
CA PHE A 5 -48.19 11.75 4.77
C PHE A 5 -47.31 12.92 5.19
N ILE A 6 -47.90 13.98 5.77
CA ILE A 6 -47.17 15.14 6.29
C ILE A 6 -46.24 14.75 7.44
N LEU A 7 -46.69 13.86 8.33
CA LEU A 7 -45.88 13.37 9.46
C LEU A 7 -44.66 12.56 8.99
N ILE A 8 -44.83 11.71 7.97
CA ILE A 8 -43.74 10.91 7.39
C ILE A 8 -42.71 11.81 6.70
N VAL A 9 -43.15 12.84 6.00
CA VAL A 9 -42.25 13.83 5.37
C VAL A 9 -41.46 14.62 6.42
N LEU A 10 -42.10 15.06 7.50
CA LEU A 10 -41.44 15.81 8.60
C LEU A 10 -40.41 14.96 9.36
N LEU A 11 -40.72 13.67 9.59
CA LEU A 11 -39.80 12.75 10.26
C LEU A 11 -38.56 12.46 9.40
N LYS A 12 -38.71 12.39 8.07
CA LYS A 12 -37.56 12.23 7.16
C LYS A 12 -36.65 13.44 7.13
N THR A 13 -37.18 14.67 7.16
CA THR A 13 -36.34 15.88 7.13
C THR A 13 -35.53 16.07 8.42
N CYS A 14 -36.04 15.69 9.59
CA CYS A 14 -35.30 15.80 10.85
C CYS A 14 -34.09 14.84 10.93
N GLN A 15 -34.16 13.67 10.30
CA GLN A 15 -33.02 12.73 10.30
C GLN A 15 -31.83 13.23 9.46
N PHE A 16 -32.07 14.02 8.42
CA PHE A 16 -31.01 14.60 7.60
C PHE A 16 -30.16 15.63 8.34
N PHE A 17 -30.76 16.46 9.20
CA PHE A 17 -30.02 17.50 9.95
C PHE A 17 -29.17 16.92 11.10
N GLY A 18 -29.66 15.91 11.82
CA GLY A 18 -28.92 15.30 12.93
C GLY A 18 -27.72 14.45 12.51
N GLN A 19 -27.82 13.75 11.37
CA GLN A 19 -26.71 12.91 10.86
C GLN A 19 -25.57 13.74 10.23
N ASN A 20 -25.88 14.89 9.63
CA ASN A 20 -24.89 15.73 8.95
C ASN A 20 -23.93 16.42 9.93
N ASP A 21 -24.41 16.79 11.12
CA ASP A 21 -23.60 17.43 12.16
C ASP A 21 -22.60 16.46 12.82
N GLN A 22 -23.04 15.22 13.07
CA GLN A 22 -22.19 14.16 13.62
C GLN A 22 -21.04 13.78 12.67
N LYS A 23 -21.33 13.59 11.38
CA LYS A 23 -20.29 13.28 10.37
C LYS A 23 -19.28 14.41 10.24
N THR A 24 -19.73 15.66 10.24
CA THR A 24 -18.86 16.83 10.16
C THR A 24 -17.95 16.94 11.38
N THR A 25 -18.49 16.74 12.58
CA THR A 25 -17.71 16.73 13.83
C THR A 25 -16.70 15.58 13.85
N PHE A 26 -17.11 14.38 13.45
CA PHE A 26 -16.23 13.22 13.35
C PHE A 26 -15.08 13.46 12.36
N GLN A 27 -15.38 14.01 11.18
CA GLN A 27 -14.38 14.36 10.17
C GLN A 27 -13.35 15.35 10.72
N LYS A 28 -13.79 16.44 11.38
CA LYS A 28 -12.91 17.42 12.02
C LYS A 28 -11.98 16.77 13.05
N ASN A 29 -12.53 15.92 13.92
CA ASN A 29 -11.74 15.22 14.94
C ASN A 29 -10.68 14.30 14.32
N LYS A 30 -11.01 13.61 13.23
CA LYS A 30 -10.04 12.77 12.50
C LYS A 30 -8.99 13.60 11.78
N TYR A 31 -9.36 14.76 11.25
CA TYR A 31 -8.43 15.69 10.62
C TYR A 31 -7.40 16.24 11.62
N GLU A 32 -7.85 16.68 12.80
CA GLU A 32 -6.95 17.15 13.86
C GLU A 32 -6.02 16.03 14.36
N LEU A 33 -6.52 14.79 14.44
CA LEU A 33 -5.69 13.64 14.76
C LEU A 33 -4.63 13.37 13.67
N ALA A 34 -5.00 13.48 12.39
CA ALA A 34 -4.07 13.35 11.27
C ALA A 34 -2.97 14.42 11.34
N LEU A 35 -3.33 15.68 11.64
CA LEU A 35 -2.38 16.77 11.87
C LEU A 35 -1.44 16.50 13.05
N SER A 36 -1.95 15.87 14.13
CA SER A 36 -1.12 15.49 15.27
C SER A 36 -0.04 14.47 14.88
N TYR A 37 -0.40 13.43 14.11
CA TYR A 37 0.57 12.46 13.61
C TYR A 37 1.55 13.07 12.60
N TYR A 38 1.06 13.94 11.72
CA TYR A 38 1.90 14.69 10.78
C TYR A 38 2.96 15.52 11.51
N LYS A 39 2.58 16.27 12.55
CA LYS A 39 3.52 17.07 13.38
C LYS A 39 4.56 16.21 14.11
N LYS A 40 4.23 14.95 14.39
CA LYS A 40 5.14 13.96 15.01
C LYS A 40 5.98 13.19 13.98
N ALA A 41 5.88 13.53 12.69
CA ALA A 41 6.50 12.81 11.58
C ALA A 41 6.08 11.33 11.46
N ASP A 42 4.94 10.95 12.05
CA ASP A 42 4.35 9.62 11.87
C ASP A 42 3.49 9.62 10.59
N PHE A 43 4.19 9.70 9.45
CA PHE A 43 3.58 9.93 8.16
C PHE A 43 2.69 8.78 7.68
N ALA A 44 3.01 7.54 8.06
CA ALA A 44 2.19 6.37 7.76
C ALA A 44 0.79 6.48 8.41
N LYS A 45 0.72 6.84 9.70
CA LYS A 45 -0.58 7.05 10.35
C LYS A 45 -1.28 8.32 9.87
N ALA A 46 -0.51 9.36 9.56
CA ALA A 46 -1.07 10.61 9.06
C ALA A 46 -1.78 10.39 7.70
N ILE A 47 -1.15 9.71 6.74
CA ILE A 47 -1.74 9.49 5.42
C ILE A 47 -3.02 8.64 5.52
N ASP A 48 -3.05 7.63 6.39
CA ASP A 48 -4.25 6.80 6.63
C ASP A 48 -5.43 7.61 7.17
N LEU A 49 -5.16 8.52 8.11
CA LEU A 49 -6.20 9.37 8.67
C LEU A 49 -6.65 10.45 7.69
N PHE A 50 -5.76 11.06 6.91
CA PHE A 50 -6.17 12.00 5.86
C PHE A 50 -6.99 11.31 4.77
N SER A 51 -6.60 10.10 4.35
CA SER A 51 -7.37 9.24 3.44
C SER A 51 -8.76 8.93 3.98
N LEU A 52 -8.88 8.63 5.28
CA LEU A 52 -10.17 8.46 5.95
C LEU A 52 -10.99 9.75 5.93
N VAL A 53 -10.38 10.89 6.27
CA VAL A 53 -11.04 12.21 6.30
C VAL A 53 -11.64 12.57 4.94
N ALA A 54 -10.91 12.31 3.85
CA ALA A 54 -11.37 12.55 2.48
C ALA A 54 -12.61 11.72 2.12
N LYS A 55 -12.82 10.56 2.76
CA LYS A 55 -13.96 9.66 2.49
C LYS A 55 -15.21 9.95 3.32
N ILE A 56 -15.07 10.54 4.51
CA ILE A 56 -16.21 10.75 5.43
C ILE A 56 -17.25 11.68 4.83
N LYS A 57 -16.80 12.82 4.29
CA LYS A 57 -17.63 13.83 3.63
C LYS A 57 -16.79 14.47 2.51
N PRO A 58 -16.82 13.91 1.29
CA PRO A 58 -15.89 14.26 0.23
C PRO A 58 -16.08 15.68 -0.32
N ASP A 59 -17.31 16.21 -0.24
CA ASP A 59 -17.68 17.48 -0.88
C ASP A 59 -17.53 18.68 0.08
N ASN A 60 -16.42 18.75 0.82
CA ASN A 60 -16.13 19.92 1.67
C ASN A 60 -14.65 20.28 1.72
N GLU A 61 -14.38 21.50 2.18
CA GLU A 61 -13.03 22.08 2.25
C GLU A 61 -12.04 21.20 3.04
N ILE A 62 -12.51 20.54 4.12
CA ILE A 62 -11.68 19.64 4.93
C ILE A 62 -11.24 18.42 4.12
N ALA A 63 -12.14 17.83 3.33
CA ALA A 63 -11.81 16.70 2.47
C ALA A 63 -10.87 17.13 1.34
N GLU A 64 -11.10 18.28 0.71
CA GLU A 64 -10.20 18.81 -0.32
C GLU A 64 -8.78 19.06 0.24
N GLU A 65 -8.66 19.62 1.44
CA GLU A 65 -7.37 19.80 2.09
C GLU A 65 -6.73 18.44 2.44
N ALA A 66 -7.50 17.50 2.97
CA ALA A 66 -7.01 16.16 3.29
C ALA A 66 -6.49 15.43 2.04
N ILE A 67 -7.14 15.55 0.88
CA ILE A 67 -6.66 14.97 -0.38
C ILE A 67 -5.29 15.54 -0.75
N LYS A 68 -5.12 16.86 -0.67
CA LYS A 68 -3.81 17.51 -0.92
C LYS A 68 -2.74 17.01 0.05
N LYS A 69 -3.09 16.78 1.32
CA LYS A 69 -2.16 16.19 2.30
C LYS A 69 -1.81 14.74 1.97
N VAL A 70 -2.77 13.94 1.50
CA VAL A 70 -2.52 12.56 1.05
C VAL A 70 -1.54 12.54 -0.11
N ASP A 71 -1.74 13.38 -1.12
CA ASP A 71 -0.86 13.45 -2.29
C ASP A 71 0.58 13.80 -1.89
N THR A 72 0.76 14.86 -1.09
CA THR A 72 2.09 15.24 -0.58
C THR A 72 2.73 14.12 0.24
N LEU A 73 1.98 13.48 1.15
CA LEU A 73 2.51 12.41 1.98
C LEU A 73 2.86 11.16 1.18
N ARG A 74 2.11 10.88 0.09
CA ARG A 74 2.37 9.76 -0.80
C ARG A 74 3.77 9.88 -1.40
N ASP A 75 4.15 11.05 -1.89
CA ASP A 75 5.48 11.28 -2.45
C ASP A 75 6.58 11.16 -1.40
N VAL A 76 6.37 11.70 -0.19
CA VAL A 76 7.33 11.57 0.92
C VAL A 76 7.54 10.11 1.32
N LEU A 77 6.46 9.35 1.47
CA LEU A 77 6.51 7.95 1.88
C LEU A 77 7.12 7.07 0.78
N ARG A 78 6.80 7.32 -0.50
CA ARG A 78 7.42 6.63 -1.63
C ARG A 78 8.92 6.83 -1.66
N LYS A 79 9.35 8.09 -1.54
CA LYS A 79 10.78 8.43 -1.50
C LYS A 79 11.46 7.73 -0.33
N ASN A 80 10.88 7.79 0.86
CA ASN A 80 11.45 7.12 2.04
C ASN A 80 11.58 5.61 1.81
N ILE A 81 10.54 4.93 1.31
CA ILE A 81 10.62 3.50 1.01
C ILE A 81 11.69 3.21 -0.04
N LEU A 82 11.75 3.99 -1.12
CA LEU A 82 12.71 3.80 -2.20
C LEU A 82 14.15 3.98 -1.70
N ASP A 83 14.43 5.02 -0.91
CA ASP A 83 15.74 5.27 -0.31
C ASP A 83 16.24 4.06 0.50
N HIS A 84 15.34 3.34 1.17
CA HIS A 84 15.65 2.10 1.90
C HIS A 84 15.66 0.85 1.00
N ALA A 85 14.87 0.85 -0.07
CA ALA A 85 14.72 -0.26 -1.01
C ALA A 85 15.93 -0.43 -1.93
N ILE A 86 16.62 0.67 -2.29
CA ILE A 86 17.74 0.63 -3.23
C ILE A 86 18.83 -0.33 -2.73
N GLY A 87 19.26 -1.23 -3.61
CA GLY A 87 20.29 -2.24 -3.33
C GLY A 87 19.92 -3.64 -3.83
N THR A 88 20.76 -4.61 -3.47
CA THR A 88 20.58 -6.02 -3.84
C THR A 88 19.95 -6.80 -2.69
N TRP A 89 18.99 -7.65 -3.03
CA TRP A 89 18.25 -8.45 -2.07
C TRP A 89 18.21 -9.91 -2.52
N LYS A 90 18.48 -10.83 -1.59
CA LYS A 90 18.37 -12.27 -1.79
C LYS A 90 17.01 -12.74 -1.35
N LYS A 91 16.32 -13.52 -2.19
CA LYS A 91 15.05 -14.15 -1.82
C LYS A 91 15.29 -15.24 -0.78
N THR A 92 14.50 -15.22 0.28
CA THR A 92 14.55 -16.23 1.36
C THR A 92 13.38 -17.20 1.32
N GLY A 93 12.33 -16.91 0.54
CA GLY A 93 11.21 -17.81 0.29
C GLY A 93 9.87 -17.08 0.29
N SER A 94 8.79 -17.85 0.39
CA SER A 94 7.41 -17.35 0.49
C SER A 94 6.92 -17.20 1.94
N HIS A 95 7.79 -17.44 2.93
CA HIS A 95 7.47 -17.35 4.35
C HIS A 95 8.50 -16.47 5.08
N PRO A 96 8.13 -15.87 6.23
CA PRO A 96 9.06 -15.10 7.05
C PRO A 96 10.29 -15.93 7.45
N VAL A 97 11.46 -15.27 7.54
CA VAL A 97 12.75 -15.92 7.88
C VAL A 97 12.73 -16.66 9.22
N TRP A 98 11.89 -16.24 10.18
CA TRP A 98 11.76 -16.96 11.45
C TRP A 98 10.98 -18.29 11.31
N ALA A 99 10.06 -18.38 10.35
CA ALA A 99 9.25 -19.57 10.09
C ALA A 99 10.02 -20.65 9.29
N THR A 100 11.04 -20.27 8.51
CA THR A 100 11.87 -21.21 7.74
C THR A 100 12.79 -22.10 8.59
N THR A 101 12.91 -21.84 9.89
CA THR A 101 13.65 -22.72 10.83
C THR A 101 12.90 -23.99 11.20
N SER A 102 11.61 -24.10 10.85
CA SER A 102 10.76 -25.25 11.14
C SER A 102 10.44 -26.01 9.85
N ALA A 103 11.16 -27.11 9.62
CA ALA A 103 10.92 -28.12 8.59
C ALA A 103 11.09 -27.69 7.11
N GLY A 104 12.20 -28.10 6.50
CA GLY A 104 12.22 -28.63 5.12
C GLY A 104 11.96 -27.70 3.94
N PHE A 105 11.78 -26.39 4.12
CA PHE A 105 11.61 -25.42 3.02
C PHE A 105 12.94 -24.97 2.40
N ASP A 106 13.91 -25.87 2.29
CA ASP A 106 15.08 -25.63 1.47
C ASP A 106 14.61 -25.76 0.01
N ASN A 107 14.47 -24.64 -0.68
CA ASN A 107 14.31 -24.66 -2.13
C ASN A 107 15.55 -25.39 -2.68
N GLN A 108 15.35 -26.65 -3.09
CA GLN A 108 16.31 -27.54 -3.74
C GLN A 108 16.66 -27.04 -5.16
N THR A 109 16.77 -25.72 -5.33
CA THR A 109 17.24 -25.12 -6.57
C THR A 109 18.75 -24.97 -6.48
N ASP A 110 19.45 -25.33 -7.56
CA ASP A 110 20.89 -25.08 -7.71
C ASP A 110 21.20 -23.57 -7.85
N PHE A 111 20.17 -22.72 -7.85
CA PHE A 111 20.24 -21.28 -8.05
C PHE A 111 19.68 -20.53 -6.83
N ASP A 112 20.33 -19.42 -6.49
CA ASP A 112 19.81 -18.40 -5.58
C ASP A 112 19.14 -17.29 -6.38
N GLU A 113 17.92 -16.89 -6.01
CA GLU A 113 17.15 -15.81 -6.64
C GLU A 113 17.43 -14.47 -5.96
N PHE A 114 17.57 -13.41 -6.76
CA PHE A 114 17.85 -12.05 -6.30
C PHE A 114 17.00 -11.03 -7.04
N LEU A 115 16.81 -9.89 -6.36
CA LEU A 115 16.36 -8.66 -6.97
C LEU A 115 17.36 -7.54 -6.68
N GLU A 116 17.54 -6.64 -7.64
CA GLU A 116 18.32 -5.41 -7.50
C GLU A 116 17.38 -4.24 -7.83
N ILE A 117 17.18 -3.36 -6.83
CA ILE A 117 16.29 -2.21 -6.94
C ILE A 117 17.16 -0.97 -7.13
N ASN A 118 16.90 -0.27 -8.24
CA ASN A 118 17.46 1.04 -8.55
C ASN A 118 16.36 2.11 -8.46
N GLU A 119 16.71 3.37 -8.73
CA GLU A 119 15.74 4.49 -8.65
C GLU A 119 14.52 4.31 -9.58
N ASN A 120 14.72 3.67 -10.75
CA ASN A 120 13.71 3.60 -11.80
C ASN A 120 13.41 2.17 -12.29
N GLU A 121 14.14 1.16 -11.82
CA GLU A 121 14.07 -0.20 -12.34
C GLU A 121 14.31 -1.25 -11.26
N ILE A 122 13.80 -2.45 -11.53
CA ILE A 122 13.96 -3.65 -10.71
C ILE A 122 14.52 -4.76 -11.62
N LEU A 123 15.71 -5.24 -11.30
CA LEU A 123 16.37 -6.33 -12.00
C LEU A 123 16.20 -7.64 -11.23
N PHE A 124 15.64 -8.66 -11.87
CA PHE A 124 15.50 -10.01 -11.34
C PHE A 124 16.57 -10.90 -11.96
N PHE A 125 17.33 -11.61 -11.12
CA PHE A 125 18.39 -12.49 -11.59
C PHE A 125 18.61 -13.67 -10.66
N GLU A 126 19.25 -14.70 -11.19
CA GLU A 126 19.67 -15.89 -10.47
C GLU A 126 21.18 -16.01 -10.47
N ILE A 127 21.75 -16.57 -9.41
CA ILE A 127 23.15 -16.97 -9.35
C ILE A 127 23.23 -18.47 -9.08
N ASP A 128 23.92 -19.20 -9.96
CA ASP A 128 24.23 -20.61 -9.77
C ASP A 128 25.14 -20.80 -8.55
N ARG A 129 24.75 -21.66 -7.61
CA ARG A 129 25.48 -21.88 -6.37
C ARG A 129 26.86 -22.50 -6.59
N LYS A 130 27.03 -23.32 -7.62
CA LYS A 130 28.27 -24.04 -7.97
C LYS A 130 29.17 -23.20 -8.87
N THR A 131 28.64 -22.68 -9.97
CA THR A 131 29.43 -21.97 -10.99
C THR A 131 29.57 -20.47 -10.69
N LYS A 132 28.75 -19.92 -9.78
CA LYS A 132 28.65 -18.48 -9.48
C LYS A 132 28.28 -17.62 -10.69
N GLN A 133 27.73 -18.23 -11.74
CA GLN A 133 27.32 -17.51 -12.93
C GLN A 133 26.00 -16.75 -12.68
N LYS A 134 25.99 -15.45 -12.96
CA LYS A 134 24.78 -14.59 -12.92
C LYS A 134 23.98 -14.76 -14.21
N LYS A 135 22.69 -15.04 -14.09
CA LYS A 135 21.73 -15.09 -15.19
C LYS A 135 20.62 -14.08 -14.91
N ILE A 136 20.49 -13.08 -15.77
CA ILE A 136 19.38 -12.12 -15.70
C ILE A 136 18.10 -12.79 -16.18
N LEU A 137 17.04 -12.72 -15.39
CA LEU A 137 15.73 -13.27 -15.71
C LEU A 137 14.82 -12.22 -16.35
N LYS A 138 14.75 -11.03 -15.73
CA LYS A 138 13.83 -9.97 -16.11
C LYS A 138 14.35 -8.62 -15.62
N THR A 139 14.04 -7.56 -16.35
CA THR A 139 14.18 -6.17 -15.90
C THR A 139 12.82 -5.52 -16.01
N GLU A 140 12.41 -4.80 -14.97
CA GLU A 140 11.13 -4.12 -14.85
C GLU A 140 11.34 -2.65 -14.57
N ASN A 141 10.48 -1.78 -15.10
CA ASN A 141 10.43 -0.39 -14.64
C ASN A 141 9.75 -0.33 -13.28
N LEU A 142 10.25 0.51 -12.38
CA LEU A 142 9.61 0.80 -11.11
C LEU A 142 8.44 1.76 -11.36
N VAL A 143 7.23 1.20 -11.41
CA VAL A 143 5.99 1.95 -11.65
C VAL A 143 5.07 1.80 -10.46
N TYR A 144 4.72 2.93 -9.82
CA TYR A 144 3.76 2.91 -8.71
C TYR A 144 2.31 2.78 -9.18
N ASN A 145 1.46 2.20 -8.34
CA ASN A 145 0.02 2.18 -8.56
C ASN A 145 -0.59 3.56 -8.26
N ASP A 146 -0.65 4.40 -9.30
CA ASP A 146 -1.19 5.77 -9.24
C ASP A 146 -2.68 5.86 -9.57
N GLN A 147 -3.47 4.80 -9.32
CA GLN A 147 -4.91 4.96 -9.40
C GLN A 147 -5.34 6.09 -8.46
N LYS A 148 -5.84 7.19 -9.05
CA LYS A 148 -6.35 8.38 -8.36
C LYS A 148 -7.50 7.98 -7.44
N ASN A 149 -7.17 7.56 -6.23
CA ASN A 149 -8.13 7.24 -5.20
C ASN A 149 -7.75 7.99 -3.92
N THR A 150 -8.73 8.15 -3.05
CA THR A 150 -8.58 8.74 -1.71
C THR A 150 -7.97 7.75 -0.71
N VAL A 151 -7.21 6.76 -1.18
CA VAL A 151 -6.64 5.68 -0.38
C VAL A 151 -5.12 5.86 -0.32
N SER A 152 -4.53 5.47 0.82
CA SER A 152 -3.11 5.54 1.14
C SER A 152 -2.27 4.52 0.36
N LEU A 153 -2.44 4.38 -0.94
CA LEU A 153 -1.64 3.47 -1.76
C LEU A 153 -0.33 4.17 -2.13
N TYR A 154 0.70 3.99 -1.30
CA TYR A 154 2.03 4.58 -1.54
C TYR A 154 3.12 3.54 -1.78
N SER A 155 2.94 2.30 -1.33
CA SER A 155 3.93 1.22 -1.48
C SER A 155 3.54 0.13 -2.48
N GLU A 156 2.50 0.36 -3.27
CA GLU A 156 2.07 -0.56 -4.32
C GLU A 156 2.78 -0.25 -5.64
N ILE A 157 3.40 -1.27 -6.24
CA ILE A 157 4.01 -1.22 -7.57
C ILE A 157 3.28 -2.13 -8.55
N ILE A 158 3.30 -1.78 -9.82
CA ILE A 158 2.70 -2.55 -10.92
C ILE A 158 3.83 -3.07 -11.81
N LEU A 159 3.88 -4.38 -12.02
CA LEU A 159 4.83 -5.02 -12.93
C LEU A 159 4.27 -5.10 -14.36
N SER A 160 5.13 -5.36 -15.36
CA SER A 160 4.73 -5.43 -16.77
C SER A 160 3.67 -6.50 -17.09
N ASP A 161 3.54 -7.53 -16.25
CA ASP A 161 2.52 -8.57 -16.37
C ASP A 161 1.15 -8.16 -15.77
N GLY A 162 1.04 -6.94 -15.27
CA GLY A 162 -0.17 -6.40 -14.65
C GLY A 162 -0.33 -6.74 -13.17
N THR A 163 0.56 -7.54 -12.59
CA THR A 163 0.50 -7.85 -11.16
C THR A 163 0.83 -6.63 -10.30
N ILE A 164 0.10 -6.47 -9.19
CA ILE A 164 0.24 -5.36 -8.25
C ILE A 164 0.74 -5.89 -6.93
N TRP A 165 1.87 -5.36 -6.48
CA TRP A 165 2.57 -5.82 -5.29
C TRP A 165 2.64 -4.71 -4.26
N ASN A 166 2.18 -4.98 -3.05
CA ASN A 166 2.41 -4.13 -1.90
C ASN A 166 3.78 -4.47 -1.30
N CYS A 167 4.63 -3.46 -1.14
CA CYS A 167 5.98 -3.63 -0.60
C CYS A 167 6.07 -3.04 0.81
N SER A 168 6.70 -3.77 1.72
CA SER A 168 7.01 -3.29 3.07
C SER A 168 8.45 -3.63 3.43
N ILE A 169 9.16 -2.66 4.02
CA ILE A 169 10.54 -2.82 4.47
C ILE A 169 10.58 -2.70 5.97
N ASN A 170 11.14 -3.72 6.63
CA ASN A 170 11.52 -3.62 8.02
C ASN A 170 12.98 -3.17 8.10
N GLU A 171 13.17 -1.88 8.36
CA GLU A 171 14.49 -1.24 8.46
C GLU A 171 15.39 -1.89 9.53
N LYS A 172 14.82 -2.41 10.61
CA LYS A 172 15.62 -3.01 11.70
C LYS A 172 16.17 -4.38 11.33
N SER A 173 15.45 -5.12 10.49
CA SER A 173 15.82 -6.48 10.12
C SER A 173 16.36 -6.60 8.69
N ASN A 174 16.43 -5.50 7.93
CA ASN A 174 16.77 -5.49 6.50
C ASN A 174 15.97 -6.53 5.70
N VAL A 175 14.67 -6.63 6.01
CA VAL A 175 13.74 -7.55 5.32
C VAL A 175 12.81 -6.74 4.45
N LEU A 176 12.75 -7.10 3.17
CA LEU A 176 11.73 -6.65 2.23
C LEU A 176 10.69 -7.76 2.12
N HIS A 177 9.45 -7.43 2.44
CA HIS A 177 8.29 -8.30 2.30
C HIS A 177 7.39 -7.73 1.21
N VAL A 178 7.07 -8.56 0.23
CA VAL A 178 6.18 -8.18 -0.88
C VAL A 178 5.00 -9.14 -0.93
N ILE A 179 3.82 -8.57 -1.13
CA ILE A 179 2.55 -9.31 -1.19
C ILE A 179 1.86 -8.94 -2.50
N ASN A 180 1.45 -9.94 -3.27
CA ASN A 180 0.64 -9.73 -4.46
C ASN A 180 -0.79 -9.43 -4.05
N VAL A 181 -1.25 -8.19 -4.20
CA VAL A 181 -2.54 -7.72 -3.66
C VAL A 181 -3.63 -7.61 -4.72
N ALA A 182 -3.24 -7.51 -5.99
CA ALA A 182 -4.19 -7.37 -7.09
C ALA A 182 -3.54 -7.68 -8.45
N VAL A 183 -4.38 -7.82 -9.48
CA VAL A 183 -3.96 -7.91 -10.89
C VAL A 183 -4.73 -6.88 -11.70
N LYS A 184 -4.02 -6.16 -12.57
CA LYS A 184 -4.59 -5.23 -13.54
C LYS A 184 -4.96 -5.98 -14.82
N THR A 185 -6.25 -6.03 -15.13
CA THR A 185 -6.83 -6.62 -16.33
C THR A 185 -7.35 -5.53 -17.28
N GLU A 186 -7.88 -5.93 -18.43
CA GLU A 186 -8.54 -5.00 -19.37
C GLU A 186 -9.78 -4.33 -18.76
N GLU A 187 -10.44 -5.00 -17.82
CA GLU A 187 -11.68 -4.54 -17.17
C GLU A 187 -11.44 -3.67 -15.93
N GLY A 188 -10.22 -3.68 -15.38
CA GLY A 188 -9.87 -2.89 -14.19
C GLY A 188 -8.82 -3.54 -13.31
N ILE A 189 -8.87 -3.26 -12.00
CA ILE A 189 -8.03 -3.92 -11.00
C ILE A 189 -8.88 -4.93 -10.23
N GLU A 190 -8.48 -6.19 -10.30
CA GLU A 190 -9.06 -7.28 -9.53
C GLU A 190 -8.22 -7.51 -8.26
N LYS A 191 -8.83 -7.34 -7.09
CA LYS A 191 -8.16 -7.55 -5.81
C LYS A 191 -8.12 -9.02 -5.45
N ILE A 192 -6.97 -9.46 -4.93
CA ILE A 192 -6.78 -10.79 -4.36
C ILE A 192 -7.08 -10.70 -2.88
N ASN A 193 -8.17 -11.36 -2.46
CA ASN A 193 -8.66 -11.30 -1.08
C ASN A 193 -8.13 -12.44 -0.21
N GLU A 194 -7.73 -13.55 -0.82
CA GLU A 194 -7.30 -14.78 -0.16
C GLU A 194 -6.11 -15.37 -0.94
N ASP A 195 -5.27 -16.15 -0.25
CA ASP A 195 -4.12 -16.86 -0.83
C ASP A 195 -3.15 -15.98 -1.64
N ASN A 196 -2.91 -14.76 -1.14
CA ASN A 196 -1.97 -13.83 -1.75
C ASN A 196 -0.56 -14.44 -1.83
N LEU A 197 0.07 -14.32 -3.00
CA LEU A 197 1.47 -14.71 -3.16
C LEU A 197 2.35 -13.76 -2.37
N GLU A 198 3.18 -14.31 -1.50
CA GLU A 198 4.14 -13.56 -0.70
C GLU A 198 5.57 -13.92 -1.05
N SER A 199 6.47 -12.97 -0.91
CA SER A 199 7.90 -13.22 -0.99
C SER A 199 8.66 -12.37 0.01
N TYR A 200 9.69 -12.98 0.57
CA TYR A 200 10.57 -12.37 1.56
C TYR A 200 11.97 -12.30 0.99
N TYR A 201 12.62 -11.17 1.21
CA TYR A 201 13.97 -10.90 0.77
C TYR A 201 14.79 -10.28 1.88
N VAL A 202 16.08 -10.56 1.89
CA VAL A 202 17.06 -9.98 2.83
C VAL A 202 18.10 -9.20 2.05
N LYS A 203 18.39 -7.98 2.52
CA LYS A 203 19.38 -7.09 1.90
C LYS A 203 20.80 -7.66 2.07
N ILE A 204 21.63 -7.50 1.05
CA ILE A 204 23.04 -7.95 1.02
C ILE A 204 23.99 -6.76 1.11
#